data_AF-A0A2W1AHK5-F1
#
_entry.id   AF-A0A2W1AHK5-F1
#
_cell.length_a   1.000
_cell.length_b   1.000
_cell.length_c   1.000
_cell.angle_alpha   90.00
_cell.angle_beta   90.00
_cell.angle_gamma   90.00
#
_symmetry.space_group_name_H-M   'P 1'
#
loop_
_entity.id
_entity.type
_entity.pdbx_description
1 polymer ?
#
loop_
_entity_poly.entity_id
_entity_poly.type
_entity_poly.pdbx_seq_one_letter_code
_entity_poly.pdbx_strand_id
1 'polypeptide(L)'
;MRSLILLVAGAALVALAIAGLRQLFAQGPESFSWYAARSAGLVSYVLLSLTVLLGLAASMRVPSPGSGRAGTTIIHRGVSTLALVFLGLHIAALLADKYVPFNVATVLGLELSDYRPLAVLAGSAAMWLTILSVIAFAWRRALGPTRWRWLHRSGYVAWALAVTHGITAGVDTGADIVLAIYALSVAAVAGLFVFRLLRQQRPQRTTTRAHRAREHPRHHGTPRTVDPGFPGTPWSTPRLIGRRQGASPG
;
A
#
# COMPACT_ATOMS: atom_id res chain seq x y z
N MET A 1 21.45 11.84 11.54
CA MET A 1 20.43 12.50 12.41
C MET A 1 19.00 12.01 12.10
N ARG A 2 18.51 12.04 10.85
CA ARG A 2 17.13 11.60 10.51
C ARG A 2 16.84 10.10 10.70
N SER A 3 17.83 9.23 10.46
CA SER A 3 17.77 7.79 10.71
C SER A 3 17.81 7.42 12.20
N LEU A 4 18.48 8.26 13.00
CA LEU A 4 18.57 8.10 14.45
C LEU A 4 17.20 8.38 15.11
N ILE A 5 16.47 9.39 14.64
CA ILE A 5 15.14 9.74 15.17
C ILE A 5 14.11 8.62 14.89
N LEU A 6 14.15 8.01 13.70
CA LEU A 6 13.25 6.91 13.34
C LEU A 6 13.58 5.61 14.09
N LEU A 7 14.87 5.35 14.34
CA LEU A 7 15.30 4.22 15.18
C LEU A 7 14.95 4.42 16.64
N VAL A 8 15.14 5.63 17.18
CA VAL A 8 14.79 5.96 18.57
C VAL A 8 13.27 5.94 18.77
N ALA A 9 12.48 6.45 17.82
CA ALA A 9 11.02 6.36 17.87
C ALA A 9 10.50 4.91 17.77
N GLY A 10 11.10 4.10 16.89
CA GLY A 10 10.79 2.67 16.78
C GLY A 10 11.20 1.88 18.03
N ALA A 11 12.38 2.15 18.58
CA ALA A 11 12.88 1.51 19.80
C ALA A 11 12.06 1.92 21.04
N ALA A 12 11.61 3.17 21.12
CA ALA A 12 10.72 3.64 22.18
C ALA A 12 9.34 2.96 22.10
N LEU A 13 8.77 2.80 20.90
CA LEU A 13 7.53 2.04 20.69
C LEU A 13 7.68 0.56 21.06
N VAL A 14 8.81 -0.06 20.73
CA VAL A 14 9.11 -1.45 21.08
C VAL A 14 9.35 -1.60 22.59
N ALA A 15 10.06 -0.67 23.23
CA ALA A 15 10.30 -0.69 24.67
C ALA A 15 9.01 -0.50 25.48
N LEU A 16 8.12 0.38 25.03
CA LEU A 16 6.79 0.56 25.61
C LEU A 16 5.90 -0.68 25.40
N ALA A 17 5.98 -1.32 24.24
CA ALA A 17 5.30 -2.59 23.98
C ALA A 17 5.80 -3.73 24.89
N ILE A 18 7.13 -3.82 25.12
CA ILE A 18 7.73 -4.83 26.02
C ILE A 18 7.35 -4.56 27.48
N ALA A 19 7.36 -3.29 27.93
CA ALA A 19 6.98 -2.93 29.29
C ALA A 19 5.50 -3.23 29.57
N GLY A 20 4.61 -2.93 28.61
CA GLY A 20 3.21 -3.32 28.67
C GLY A 20 3.04 -4.84 28.74
N LEU A 21 3.73 -5.57 27.87
CA LEU A 21 3.66 -7.04 27.83
C LEU A 21 4.02 -7.70 29.17
N ARG A 22 5.02 -7.18 29.89
CA ARG A 22 5.41 -7.70 31.22
C ARG A 22 4.33 -7.51 32.28
N GLN A 23 3.56 -6.44 32.22
CA GLN A 23 2.46 -6.19 33.16
C GLN A 23 1.23 -7.07 32.86
N LEU A 24 1.00 -7.44 31.60
CA LEU A 24 -0.13 -8.27 31.19
C LEU A 24 -0.01 -9.73 31.67
N PHE A 25 1.19 -10.31 31.61
CA PHE A 25 1.43 -11.69 32.07
C PHE A 25 1.38 -11.86 33.60
N ALA A 26 1.34 -10.76 34.37
CA ALA A 26 1.34 -10.80 35.82
C ALA A 26 -0.06 -10.97 36.45
N GLN A 27 -1.15 -10.86 35.67
CA GLN A 27 -2.50 -10.71 36.23
C GLN A 27 -3.34 -12.00 36.31
N GLY A 28 -2.88 -13.11 35.73
CA GLY A 28 -3.63 -14.38 35.66
C GLY A 28 -4.29 -14.64 34.29
N PRO A 29 -4.72 -15.88 33.99
CA PRO A 29 -5.09 -16.29 32.62
C PRO A 29 -6.35 -15.62 32.07
N GLU A 30 -7.35 -15.32 32.91
CA GLU A 30 -8.61 -14.70 32.43
C GLU A 30 -8.44 -13.20 32.17
N SER A 31 -7.69 -12.50 33.02
CA SER A 31 -7.25 -11.13 32.72
C SER A 31 -6.31 -11.06 31.52
N PHE A 32 -5.52 -12.11 31.28
CA PHE A 32 -4.54 -12.13 30.21
C PHE A 32 -5.19 -12.09 28.83
N SER A 33 -6.18 -12.95 28.55
CA SER A 33 -6.87 -12.96 27.25
C SER A 33 -7.59 -11.64 26.97
N TRP A 34 -8.24 -11.08 27.99
CA TRP A 34 -8.88 -9.76 27.91
C TRP A 34 -7.90 -8.64 27.53
N TYR A 35 -6.79 -8.50 28.27
CA TYR A 35 -5.82 -7.46 27.97
C TYR A 35 -5.04 -7.74 26.68
N ALA A 36 -4.78 -9.01 26.36
CA ALA A 36 -4.13 -9.42 25.13
C ALA A 36 -4.98 -9.09 23.91
N ALA A 37 -6.30 -9.37 23.95
CA ALA A 37 -7.22 -9.02 22.88
C ALA A 37 -7.20 -7.52 22.62
N ARG A 38 -7.31 -6.69 23.66
CA ARG A 38 -7.34 -5.23 23.53
C ARG A 38 -6.01 -4.67 23.03
N SER A 39 -4.91 -5.11 23.63
CA SER A 39 -3.57 -4.64 23.26
C SER A 39 -3.20 -5.06 21.84
N ALA A 40 -3.48 -6.32 21.46
CA ALA A 40 -3.20 -6.82 20.12
C ALA A 40 -4.07 -6.12 19.06
N GLY A 41 -5.34 -5.84 19.38
CA GLY A 41 -6.23 -5.07 18.51
C GLY A 41 -5.72 -3.66 18.26
N LEU A 42 -5.33 -2.94 19.32
CA LEU A 42 -4.77 -1.58 19.20
C LEU A 42 -3.45 -1.56 18.43
N VAL A 43 -2.54 -2.51 18.69
CA VAL A 43 -1.27 -2.63 17.95
C VAL A 43 -1.51 -2.96 16.49
N SER A 44 -2.42 -3.89 16.18
CA SER A 44 -2.81 -4.21 14.80
C SER A 44 -3.35 -2.98 14.08
N TYR A 45 -4.21 -2.19 14.73
CA TYR A 45 -4.74 -0.95 14.20
C TYR A 45 -3.65 0.10 13.87
N VAL A 46 -2.71 0.31 14.79
CA VAL A 46 -1.59 1.24 14.59
C VAL A 46 -0.72 0.77 13.41
N LEU A 47 -0.39 -0.52 13.34
CA LEU A 47 0.38 -1.09 12.25
C LEU A 47 -0.36 -0.99 10.90
N LEU A 48 -1.67 -1.24 10.88
CA LEU A 48 -2.50 -1.06 9.68
C LEU A 48 -2.51 0.40 9.22
N SER A 49 -2.60 1.35 10.16
CA SER A 49 -2.53 2.79 9.88
C SER A 49 -1.18 3.17 9.26
N LEU A 50 -0.08 2.66 9.82
CA LEU A 50 1.27 2.86 9.27
C LEU A 50 1.41 2.25 7.88
N THR A 51 0.86 1.05 7.65
CA THR A 51 0.81 0.40 6.34
C THR A 51 0.14 1.28 5.29
N VAL A 52 -1.01 1.88 5.61
CA VAL A 52 -1.74 2.80 4.73
C VAL A 52 -0.95 4.07 4.46
N LEU A 53 -0.36 4.68 5.48
CA LEU A 53 0.49 5.88 5.34
C LEU A 53 1.71 5.63 4.45
N LEU A 54 2.40 4.50 4.65
CA LEU A 54 3.52 4.08 3.81
C LEU A 54 3.11 3.85 2.35
N GLY A 55 1.94 3.25 2.13
CA GLY A 55 1.37 3.06 0.78
C GLY A 55 1.05 4.39 0.09
N LEU A 56 0.45 5.34 0.83
CA LEU A 56 0.21 6.72 0.38
C LEU A 56 1.52 7.43 0.02
N ALA A 57 2.51 7.40 0.91
CA ALA A 57 3.82 8.02 0.69
C ALA A 57 4.53 7.45 -0.54
N ALA A 58 4.56 6.11 -0.69
CA ALA A 58 5.16 5.44 -1.84
C ALA A 58 4.50 5.83 -3.17
N SER A 59 3.18 6.04 -3.17
CA SER A 59 2.43 6.40 -4.36
C SER A 59 2.70 7.81 -4.89
N MET A 60 3.10 8.73 -4.01
CA MET A 60 3.39 10.12 -4.34
C MET A 60 4.85 10.37 -4.74
N ARG A 61 5.66 9.30 -4.81
CA ARG A 61 7.10 9.36 -5.09
C ARG A 61 7.82 10.39 -4.21
N VAL A 62 7.40 10.52 -2.96
CA VAL A 62 8.08 11.40 -2.00
C VAL A 62 9.50 10.85 -1.83
N PRO A 63 10.55 11.65 -2.12
CA PRO A 63 11.92 11.21 -1.90
C PRO A 63 12.10 10.88 -0.42
N SER A 64 12.33 9.61 -0.08
CA SER A 64 12.75 9.26 1.27
C SER A 64 14.25 9.54 1.40
N PRO A 65 14.71 10.23 2.46
CA PRO A 65 16.14 10.37 2.70
C PRO A 65 16.73 8.98 2.99
N GLY A 66 17.49 8.42 2.04
CA GLY A 66 18.39 7.28 2.27
C GLY A 66 17.89 5.86 1.96
N SER A 67 16.66 5.65 1.46
CA SER A 67 16.15 4.27 1.23
C SER A 67 15.44 4.04 -0.10
N GLY A 68 15.15 5.11 -0.86
CA GLY A 68 14.50 5.02 -2.17
C GLY A 68 13.17 4.24 -2.13
N ARG A 69 12.71 3.80 -3.31
CA ARG A 69 11.43 3.05 -3.46
C ARG A 69 11.53 1.63 -2.90
N ALA A 70 12.72 1.02 -2.98
CA ALA A 70 12.97 -0.33 -2.50
C ALA A 70 12.82 -0.41 -0.97
N GLY A 71 13.44 0.49 -0.21
CA GLY A 71 13.34 0.48 1.25
C GLY A 71 11.93 0.75 1.76
N THR A 72 11.20 1.69 1.15
CA THR A 72 9.79 1.94 1.51
C THR A 72 8.92 0.69 1.29
N THR A 73 9.19 -0.07 0.22
CA THR A 73 8.47 -1.32 -0.08
C THR A 73 8.79 -2.42 0.94
N ILE A 74 10.05 -2.55 1.34
CA ILE A 74 10.48 -3.50 2.38
C ILE A 74 9.79 -3.17 3.71
N ILE A 75 9.81 -1.90 4.12
CA ILE A 75 9.17 -1.46 5.37
C ILE A 75 7.66 -1.66 5.29
N HIS A 76 6.99 -1.25 4.20
CA HIS A 76 5.55 -1.48 4.02
C HIS A 76 5.20 -2.96 4.13
N ARG A 77 5.99 -3.85 3.53
CA ARG A 77 5.77 -5.30 3.63
C ARG A 77 5.95 -5.79 5.07
N GLY A 78 7.03 -5.39 5.75
CA GLY A 78 7.29 -5.77 7.13
C GLY A 78 6.19 -5.32 8.10
N VAL A 79 5.79 -4.05 8.02
CA VAL A 79 4.72 -3.48 8.84
C VAL A 79 3.37 -4.14 8.55
N SER A 80 3.07 -4.43 7.27
CA SER A 80 1.85 -5.16 6.89
C SER A 80 1.81 -6.58 7.45
N THR A 81 2.94 -7.29 7.41
CA THR A 81 3.03 -8.63 7.99
C THR A 81 2.80 -8.57 9.51
N LEU A 82 3.41 -7.61 10.20
CA LEU A 82 3.18 -7.44 11.64
C LEU A 82 1.72 -7.11 11.95
N ALA A 83 1.07 -6.27 11.15
CA ALA A 83 -0.36 -5.95 11.32
C ALA A 83 -1.23 -7.22 11.28
N LEU A 84 -0.94 -8.14 10.34
CA LEU A 84 -1.64 -9.43 10.22
C LEU A 84 -1.35 -10.37 11.39
N VAL A 85 -0.10 -10.41 11.87
CA VAL A 85 0.28 -11.22 13.04
C VAL A 85 -0.51 -10.74 14.26
N PHE A 86 -0.52 -9.43 14.53
CA PHE A 86 -1.28 -8.88 15.65
C PHE A 86 -2.80 -8.99 15.47
N LEU A 87 -3.31 -8.96 14.22
CA LEU A 87 -4.71 -9.27 13.94
C LEU A 87 -5.03 -10.72 14.31
N GLY A 88 -4.16 -11.67 13.95
CA GLY A 88 -4.29 -13.07 14.34
C GLY A 88 -4.25 -13.25 15.87
N LEU A 89 -3.33 -12.56 16.56
CA LEU A 89 -3.26 -12.56 18.03
C LEU A 89 -4.52 -11.98 18.67
N HIS A 90 -5.05 -10.89 18.12
CA HIS A 90 -6.30 -10.29 18.57
C HIS A 90 -7.46 -11.27 18.47
N ILE A 91 -7.64 -11.92 17.31
CA ILE A 91 -8.69 -12.92 17.10
C ILE A 91 -8.50 -14.14 18.01
N ALA A 92 -7.27 -14.65 18.13
CA ALA A 92 -6.96 -15.78 18.99
C ALA A 92 -7.28 -15.47 20.46
N ALA A 93 -6.95 -14.26 20.92
CA ALA A 93 -7.27 -13.81 22.27
C ALA A 93 -8.78 -13.65 22.49
N LEU A 94 -9.52 -13.14 21.50
CA LEU A 94 -10.99 -13.06 21.57
C LEU A 94 -11.65 -14.44 21.66
N LEU A 95 -11.16 -15.41 20.88
CA LEU A 95 -11.68 -16.80 20.92
C LEU A 95 -11.29 -17.55 22.21
N ALA A 96 -10.21 -17.12 22.88
CA ALA A 96 -9.78 -17.64 24.17
C ALA A 96 -10.41 -16.91 25.36
N ASP A 97 -11.11 -15.80 25.12
CA ASP A 97 -11.76 -15.00 26.15
C ASP A 97 -13.04 -15.70 26.65
N LYS A 98 -13.18 -15.77 27.97
CA LYS A 98 -14.34 -16.37 28.63
C LYS A 98 -15.34 -15.33 29.13
N TYR A 99 -14.96 -14.05 29.20
CA TYR A 99 -15.84 -12.98 29.66
C TYR A 99 -16.84 -12.56 28.59
N VAL A 100 -16.40 -12.48 27.33
CA VAL A 100 -17.25 -12.22 26.18
C VAL A 100 -17.06 -13.38 25.20
N PRO A 101 -17.96 -14.38 25.18
CA PRO A 101 -17.78 -15.56 24.36
C PRO A 101 -17.98 -15.20 22.88
N PHE A 102 -16.87 -15.05 22.15
CA PHE A 102 -16.89 -14.96 20.70
C PHE A 102 -16.78 -16.36 20.09
N ASN A 103 -17.64 -16.65 19.13
CA ASN A 103 -17.57 -17.88 18.36
C ASN A 103 -16.94 -17.61 16.98
N VAL A 104 -16.50 -18.67 16.28
CA VAL A 104 -15.87 -18.52 14.96
C VAL A 104 -16.81 -17.89 13.93
N ALA A 105 -18.13 -18.18 13.97
CA ALA A 105 -19.10 -17.61 13.04
C ALA A 105 -19.21 -16.08 13.19
N THR A 106 -19.20 -15.56 14.43
CA THR A 106 -19.20 -14.12 14.71
C THR A 106 -17.92 -13.44 14.21
N VAL A 107 -16.75 -14.05 14.41
CA VAL A 107 -15.47 -13.52 13.90
C VAL A 107 -15.47 -13.45 12.38
N LEU A 108 -16.00 -14.47 11.70
CA LEU A 108 -16.11 -14.51 10.24
C LEU A 108 -17.20 -13.57 9.70
N GLY A 109 -18.07 -13.04 10.57
CA GLY A 109 -19.21 -12.19 10.20
C GLY A 109 -20.40 -12.96 9.62
N LEU A 110 -20.48 -14.27 9.88
CA LEU A 110 -21.60 -15.13 9.47
C LEU A 110 -22.81 -15.00 10.41
N GLU A 111 -22.56 -14.55 11.65
CA GLU A 111 -23.54 -14.31 12.69
C GLU A 111 -23.27 -12.94 13.34
N LEU A 112 -24.32 -12.26 13.81
CA LEU A 112 -24.18 -11.02 14.57
C LEU A 112 -23.82 -11.33 16.02
N SER A 113 -22.86 -10.59 16.58
CA SER A 113 -22.51 -10.72 18.00
C SER A 113 -23.55 -10.03 18.90
N ASP A 114 -23.84 -10.63 20.05
CA ASP A 114 -24.62 -9.99 21.11
C ASP A 114 -23.92 -8.75 21.69
N TYR A 115 -22.59 -8.67 21.54
CA TYR A 115 -21.81 -7.52 21.93
C TYR A 115 -21.61 -6.56 20.76
N ARG A 116 -22.34 -5.43 20.76
CA ARG A 116 -22.19 -4.33 19.79
C ARG A 116 -22.14 -4.84 18.33
N PRO A 117 -23.21 -5.46 17.81
CA PRO A 117 -23.21 -6.27 16.59
C PRO A 117 -22.62 -5.56 15.37
N LEU A 118 -23.00 -4.30 15.13
CA LEU A 118 -22.52 -3.53 13.98
C LEU A 118 -21.04 -3.20 14.07
N ALA A 119 -20.53 -2.96 15.29
CA ALA A 119 -19.12 -2.69 15.51
C ALA A 119 -18.29 -3.96 15.23
N VAL A 120 -18.73 -5.11 15.73
CA VAL A 120 -18.08 -6.41 15.48
C VAL A 120 -18.09 -6.75 13.98
N LEU A 121 -19.23 -6.58 13.30
CA LEU A 121 -19.34 -6.81 11.86
C LEU A 121 -18.39 -5.91 11.05
N ALA A 122 -18.21 -4.65 11.46
CA ALA A 122 -17.21 -3.77 10.84
C ALA A 122 -15.79 -4.31 11.01
N GLY A 123 -15.47 -4.90 12.17
CA GLY A 123 -14.19 -5.58 12.42
C GLY A 123 -13.99 -6.80 11.52
N SER A 124 -15.00 -7.66 11.37
CA SER A 124 -14.97 -8.81 10.47
C SER A 124 -14.78 -8.39 9.01
N ALA A 125 -15.49 -7.35 8.57
CA ALA A 125 -15.33 -6.80 7.22
C ALA A 125 -13.92 -6.22 7.02
N ALA A 126 -13.37 -5.49 8.01
CA ALA A 126 -12.00 -4.99 7.97
C ALA A 126 -10.97 -6.12 7.87
N MET A 127 -11.15 -7.19 8.63
CA MET A 127 -10.32 -8.40 8.57
C MET A 127 -10.32 -8.99 7.16
N TRP A 128 -11.49 -9.24 6.58
CA TRP A 128 -11.60 -9.82 5.24
C TRP A 128 -10.99 -8.94 4.15
N LEU A 129 -11.20 -7.62 4.19
CA LEU A 129 -10.59 -6.71 3.23
C LEU A 129 -9.06 -6.63 3.37
N THR A 130 -8.54 -6.77 4.59
CA THR A 130 -7.10 -6.83 4.86
C THR A 130 -6.52 -8.13 4.29
N ILE A 131 -7.15 -9.27 4.55
CA ILE A 131 -6.76 -10.57 3.99
C ILE A 131 -6.82 -10.54 2.45
N LEU A 132 -7.89 -9.99 1.89
CA LEU A 132 -8.06 -9.85 0.45
C LEU A 132 -6.94 -9.02 -0.19
N SER A 133 -6.48 -7.96 0.49
CA SER A 133 -5.36 -7.13 0.02
C SER A 133 -4.06 -7.94 -0.07
N VAL A 134 -3.82 -8.87 0.86
CA VAL A 134 -2.64 -9.76 0.88
C VAL A 134 -2.74 -10.80 -0.22
N ILE A 135 -3.90 -11.44 -0.37
CA ILE A 135 -4.17 -12.41 -1.44
C ILE A 135 -4.00 -11.75 -2.81
N ALA A 136 -4.54 -10.55 -2.97
CA ALA A 136 -4.38 -9.77 -4.21
C ALA A 136 -2.90 -9.52 -4.53
N PHE A 137 -2.07 -9.23 -3.53
CA PHE A 137 -0.63 -9.06 -3.73
C PHE A 137 0.06 -10.38 -4.14
N ALA A 138 -0.31 -11.50 -3.52
CA ALA A 138 0.21 -12.82 -3.86
C ALA A 138 -0.11 -13.19 -5.32
N TRP A 139 -1.35 -12.94 -5.76
CA TRP A 139 -1.83 -13.24 -7.11
C TRP A 139 -1.73 -12.08 -8.10
N ARG A 140 -0.95 -11.03 -7.79
CA ARG A 140 -0.85 -9.82 -8.63
C ARG A 140 -0.47 -10.09 -10.09
N ARG A 141 0.31 -11.16 -10.36
CA ARG A 141 0.70 -11.57 -11.72
C ARG A 141 -0.48 -12.14 -12.51
N ALA A 142 -1.34 -12.92 -11.86
CA ALA A 142 -2.52 -13.54 -12.48
C ALA A 142 -3.70 -12.56 -12.64
N LEU A 143 -3.86 -11.63 -11.69
CA LEU A 143 -4.97 -10.67 -11.69
C LEU A 143 -4.83 -9.54 -12.72
N GLY A 144 -3.61 -9.34 -13.24
CA GLY A 144 -3.28 -8.18 -14.06
C GLY A 144 -3.27 -6.86 -13.26
N PRO A 145 -2.71 -5.79 -13.84
CA PRO A 145 -2.41 -4.56 -13.12
C PRO A 145 -3.65 -3.80 -12.63
N THR A 146 -4.77 -3.85 -13.35
CA THR A 146 -5.98 -3.08 -13.00
C THR A 146 -6.72 -3.69 -11.82
N ARG A 147 -7.03 -5.00 -11.88
CA ARG A 147 -7.77 -5.70 -10.81
C ARG A 147 -6.96 -5.70 -9.52
N TRP A 148 -5.66 -5.99 -9.61
CA TRP A 148 -4.76 -5.93 -8.46
C TRP A 148 -4.80 -4.55 -7.77
N ARG A 149 -4.74 -3.44 -8.52
CA ARG A 149 -4.81 -2.09 -7.93
C ARG A 149 -6.14 -1.82 -7.24
N TRP A 150 -7.26 -2.27 -7.81
CA TRP A 150 -8.57 -2.12 -7.19
C TRP A 150 -8.65 -2.88 -5.87
N LEU A 151 -8.25 -4.15 -5.88
CA LEU A 151 -8.22 -4.98 -4.67
C LEU A 151 -7.26 -4.42 -3.63
N HIS A 152 -6.08 -3.97 -4.02
CA HIS A 152 -5.13 -3.39 -3.06
C HIS A 152 -5.63 -2.06 -2.46
N ARG A 153 -6.46 -1.28 -3.18
CA ARG A 153 -7.10 -0.08 -2.66
C ARG A 153 -8.20 -0.39 -1.64
N SER A 154 -8.71 -1.61 -1.57
CA SER A 154 -9.67 -1.99 -0.53
C SER A 154 -9.08 -1.85 0.88
N GLY A 155 -7.74 -1.85 1.01
CA GLY A 155 -7.04 -1.55 2.26
C GLY A 155 -7.40 -0.19 2.88
N TYR A 156 -7.81 0.82 2.09
CA TYR A 156 -8.33 2.08 2.65
C TYR A 156 -9.67 1.88 3.35
N VAL A 157 -10.54 1.07 2.75
CA VAL A 157 -11.84 0.71 3.34
C VAL A 157 -11.64 -0.18 4.57
N ALA A 158 -10.71 -1.14 4.49
CA ALA A 158 -10.33 -1.99 5.63
C ALA A 158 -9.89 -1.14 6.83
N TRP A 159 -9.04 -0.14 6.61
CA TRP A 159 -8.58 0.77 7.67
C TRP A 159 -9.71 1.64 8.23
N ALA A 160 -10.60 2.17 7.37
CA ALA A 160 -11.74 2.97 7.81
C ALA A 160 -12.72 2.15 8.67
N LEU A 161 -12.96 0.89 8.30
CA LEU A 161 -13.75 -0.04 9.09
C LEU A 161 -13.05 -0.42 10.40
N ALA A 162 -11.72 -0.59 10.38
CA ALA A 162 -10.93 -0.89 11.59
C ALA A 162 -10.96 0.24 12.62
N VAL A 163 -10.84 1.51 12.20
CA VAL A 163 -10.98 2.65 13.14
C VAL A 163 -12.41 2.75 13.67
N THR A 164 -13.41 2.54 12.82
CA THR A 164 -14.82 2.55 13.22
C THR A 164 -15.09 1.44 14.25
N HIS A 165 -14.62 0.22 13.96
CA HIS A 165 -14.67 -0.91 14.88
C HIS A 165 -13.98 -0.58 16.21
N GLY A 166 -12.75 -0.06 16.18
CA GLY A 166 -12.01 0.30 17.40
C GLY A 166 -12.75 1.30 18.29
N ILE A 167 -13.21 2.41 17.71
CA ILE A 167 -13.94 3.47 18.42
C ILE A 167 -15.27 2.95 19.00
N THR A 168 -16.02 2.19 18.20
CA THR A 168 -17.39 1.77 18.55
C THR A 168 -17.46 0.46 19.33
N ALA A 169 -16.45 -0.40 19.29
CA ALA A 169 -16.40 -1.65 20.06
C ALA A 169 -15.56 -1.51 21.34
N GLY A 170 -14.48 -0.72 21.30
CA GLY A 170 -13.52 -0.59 22.39
C GLY A 170 -14.11 0.16 23.58
N VAL A 171 -13.93 -0.38 24.78
CA VAL A 171 -14.26 0.35 26.03
C VAL A 171 -13.08 1.17 26.55
N ASP A 172 -11.89 1.07 25.94
CA ASP A 172 -10.73 1.95 26.20
C ASP A 172 -10.80 3.28 25.45
N THR A 173 -11.78 3.48 24.56
CA THR A 173 -11.91 4.72 23.76
C THR A 173 -12.02 5.98 24.62
N GLY A 174 -12.46 5.85 25.88
CA GLY A 174 -12.49 6.95 26.85
C GLY A 174 -11.13 7.35 27.43
N ALA A 175 -10.07 6.57 27.20
CA ALA A 175 -8.73 6.94 27.62
C ALA A 175 -8.10 7.93 26.63
N ASP A 176 -7.62 9.06 27.15
CA ASP A 176 -7.06 10.17 26.35
C ASP A 176 -5.98 9.72 25.37
N ILE A 177 -5.12 8.78 25.77
CA ILE A 177 -4.05 8.24 24.92
C ILE A 177 -4.60 7.47 23.73
N VAL A 178 -5.67 6.69 23.90
CA VAL A 178 -6.29 5.89 22.84
C VAL A 178 -7.03 6.81 21.87
N LEU A 179 -7.73 7.82 22.40
CA LEU A 179 -8.38 8.83 21.59
C LEU A 179 -7.36 9.63 20.76
N ALA A 180 -6.22 10.00 21.35
CA ALA A 180 -5.13 10.67 20.63
C ALA A 180 -4.57 9.80 19.51
N ILE A 181 -4.42 8.49 19.72
CA ILE A 181 -3.99 7.54 18.67
C ILE A 181 -4.98 7.55 17.50
N TYR A 182 -6.29 7.46 17.76
CA TYR A 182 -7.32 7.52 16.71
C TYR A 182 -7.32 8.86 15.99
N ALA A 183 -7.29 9.98 16.72
CA ALA A 183 -7.31 11.32 16.12
C ALA A 183 -6.07 11.57 15.24
N LEU A 184 -4.87 11.26 15.74
CA LEU A 184 -3.62 11.49 15.02
C LEU A 184 -3.50 10.62 13.76
N SER A 185 -3.87 9.35 13.85
CA SER A 185 -3.83 8.44 12.70
C SER A 185 -4.84 8.85 11.63
N VAL A 186 -6.07 9.23 12.01
CA VAL A 186 -7.09 9.73 11.08
C VAL A 186 -6.61 11.02 10.41
N ALA A 187 -6.11 11.98 11.20
CA ALA A 187 -5.59 13.24 10.68
C ALA A 187 -4.42 13.02 9.71
N ALA A 188 -3.49 12.13 10.04
CA ALA A 188 -2.35 11.80 9.17
C ALA A 188 -2.78 11.17 7.85
N VAL A 189 -3.69 10.17 7.89
CA VAL A 189 -4.18 9.49 6.68
C VAL A 189 -4.97 10.45 5.81
N ALA A 190 -5.93 11.19 6.39
CA ALA A 190 -6.75 12.15 5.68
C ALA A 190 -5.91 13.28 5.07
N GLY A 191 -4.99 13.87 5.85
CA GLY A 191 -4.10 14.93 5.38
C GLY A 191 -3.24 14.48 4.20
N LEU A 192 -2.65 13.27 4.28
CA LEU A 192 -1.81 12.73 3.22
C LEU A 192 -2.63 12.34 1.98
N PHE A 193 -3.86 11.87 2.17
CA PHE A 193 -4.81 11.57 1.08
C PHE A 193 -5.26 12.84 0.35
N VAL A 194 -5.64 13.89 1.07
CA VAL A 194 -5.99 15.20 0.49
C VAL A 194 -4.79 15.79 -0.26
N PHE A 195 -3.61 15.78 0.36
CA PHE A 195 -2.38 16.24 -0.28
C PHE A 195 -2.09 15.49 -1.59
N ARG A 196 -2.31 14.18 -1.62
CA ARG A 196 -2.19 13.38 -2.85
C ARG A 196 -3.15 13.86 -3.94
N LEU A 197 -4.42 14.06 -3.63
CA LEU A 197 -5.43 14.51 -4.58
C LEU A 197 -5.05 15.87 -5.18
N LEU A 198 -4.61 16.81 -4.33
CA LEU A 198 -4.16 18.14 -4.76
C LEU A 198 -2.95 18.09 -5.69
N ARG A 199 -2.00 17.16 -5.48
CA ARG A 199 -0.84 16.98 -6.38
C ARG A 199 -1.22 16.37 -7.73
N GLN A 200 -2.22 15.48 -7.77
CA GLN A 200 -2.68 14.85 -9.02
C GLN A 200 -3.39 15.85 -9.94
N GLN A 201 -3.98 16.90 -9.38
CA GLN A 201 -4.67 17.95 -10.14
C GLN A 201 -3.75 19.01 -10.75
N ARG A 202 -2.45 19.08 -10.38
CA ARG A 202 -1.50 19.97 -11.06
C ARG A 202 -1.27 19.44 -12.48
N PRO A 203 -1.83 20.08 -13.53
CA PRO A 203 -1.59 19.63 -14.89
C PRO A 203 -0.10 19.79 -15.17
N GLN A 204 0.51 18.85 -15.90
CA GLN A 204 1.76 19.12 -16.61
C GLN A 204 1.49 20.21 -17.65
N ARG A 205 1.32 21.45 -17.21
CA ARG A 205 1.32 22.60 -18.10
C ARG A 205 2.74 22.67 -18.68
N THR A 206 2.79 22.67 -20.01
CA THR A 206 3.92 23.16 -20.83
C THR A 206 5.20 22.33 -20.81
N THR A 207 5.20 21.22 -21.56
CA THR A 207 6.44 20.80 -22.26
C THR A 207 6.14 20.41 -23.72
N THR A 208 4.95 19.91 -24.02
CA THR A 208 4.55 19.54 -25.39
C THR A 208 4.39 20.74 -26.32
N ARG A 209 3.93 21.92 -25.84
CA ARG A 209 3.81 23.12 -26.70
C ARG A 209 5.16 23.76 -27.04
N ALA A 210 6.15 23.64 -26.15
CA ALA A 210 7.50 24.15 -26.37
C ALA A 210 8.33 23.26 -27.32
N HIS A 211 8.12 21.94 -27.29
CA HIS A 211 8.76 21.02 -28.24
C HIS A 211 8.15 21.14 -29.66
N ARG A 212 6.82 21.22 -29.76
CA ARG A 212 6.11 21.40 -31.05
C ARG A 212 6.37 22.76 -31.70
N ALA A 213 6.70 23.79 -30.92
CA ALA A 213 7.10 25.09 -31.44
C ALA A 213 8.57 25.14 -31.91
N ARG A 214 9.40 24.18 -31.49
CA ARG A 214 10.81 24.08 -31.91
C ARG A 214 11.03 23.16 -33.11
N GLU A 215 10.11 22.23 -33.38
CA GLU A 215 10.19 21.28 -34.50
C GLU A 215 9.67 21.81 -35.84
N HIS A 216 9.16 23.05 -35.91
CA HIS A 216 8.77 23.65 -37.19
C HIS A 216 9.70 24.80 -37.63
N PRO A 217 10.95 24.51 -38.05
CA PRO A 217 11.65 25.40 -38.96
C PRO A 217 10.86 25.44 -40.27
N ARG A 218 10.43 26.64 -40.65
CA ARG A 218 9.84 26.92 -41.96
C ARG A 218 10.86 26.56 -43.04
N HIS A 219 10.72 25.40 -43.67
CA HIS A 219 11.33 25.18 -44.98
C HIS A 219 10.54 26.01 -46.00
N HIS A 220 10.97 27.25 -46.19
CA HIS A 220 10.64 28.01 -47.38
C HIS A 220 11.11 27.22 -48.60
N GLY A 221 10.16 26.77 -49.43
CA GLY A 221 10.43 26.13 -50.70
C GLY A 221 11.13 27.10 -51.64
N THR A 222 12.25 26.68 -52.20
CA THR A 222 12.78 27.26 -53.44
C THR A 222 12.09 26.56 -54.61
N PRO A 223 11.55 27.29 -55.60
CA PRO A 223 11.00 26.68 -56.80
C PRO A 223 12.16 26.04 -57.59
N ARG A 224 12.16 24.71 -57.74
CA ARG A 224 13.02 24.05 -58.72
C ARG A 224 12.44 24.30 -60.11
N THR A 225 13.18 25.05 -60.91
CA THR A 225 13.00 25.21 -62.35
C THR A 225 13.06 23.84 -63.03
N VAL A 226 12.06 23.56 -63.86
CA VAL A 226 12.02 22.41 -64.77
C VAL A 226 13.04 22.66 -65.87
N ASP A 227 13.95 21.72 -66.10
CA ASP A 227 14.90 21.75 -67.22
C ASP A 227 14.41 20.75 -68.29
N PRO A 228 14.20 21.14 -69.56
CA PRO A 228 13.76 20.23 -70.60
C PRO A 228 14.96 19.66 -71.39
N GLY A 229 15.13 18.34 -71.32
CA GLY A 229 15.71 17.54 -72.41
C GLY A 229 17.17 17.10 -72.26
N PHE A 230 17.42 15.79 -72.34
CA PHE A 230 18.14 15.14 -73.44
C PHE A 230 18.05 13.59 -73.30
N PRO A 231 18.01 12.80 -74.40
CA PRO A 231 17.86 11.34 -74.36
C PRO A 231 19.16 10.56 -74.65
N GLY A 232 19.23 9.32 -74.14
CA GLY A 232 20.26 8.29 -74.44
C GLY A 232 21.05 7.88 -73.20
N THR A 233 21.29 6.61 -72.86
CA THR A 233 21.34 5.35 -73.63
C THR A 233 21.11 4.13 -72.70
N PRO A 234 20.86 2.93 -73.25
CA PRO A 234 20.56 1.71 -72.48
C PRO A 234 21.84 0.90 -72.17
N TRP A 235 21.65 -0.27 -71.54
CA TRP A 235 22.61 -1.38 -71.31
C TRP A 235 23.37 -1.39 -69.97
N SER A 236 22.87 -2.16 -69.00
CA SER A 236 23.49 -3.43 -68.61
C SER A 236 22.69 -4.09 -67.47
N THR A 237 22.19 -5.29 -67.76
CA THR A 237 21.49 -6.21 -66.86
C THR A 237 22.52 -7.20 -66.23
N PRO A 238 22.13 -8.29 -65.55
CA PRO A 238 22.29 -8.46 -64.10
C PRO A 238 23.25 -9.62 -63.76
N ARG A 239 23.66 -9.80 -62.51
CA ARG A 239 24.25 -11.08 -62.08
C ARG A 239 23.78 -11.56 -60.72
N LEU A 240 23.37 -12.82 -60.77
CA LEU A 240 22.70 -13.68 -59.80
C LEU A 240 23.68 -14.36 -58.81
N ILE A 241 23.10 -14.76 -57.67
CA ILE A 241 23.32 -16.02 -56.93
C ILE A 241 24.68 -16.31 -56.28
N GLY A 242 24.62 -16.47 -54.94
CA GLY A 242 25.11 -17.69 -54.26
C GLY A 242 26.40 -17.57 -53.46
N ARG A 243 26.35 -17.91 -52.15
CA ARG A 243 26.91 -19.16 -51.56
C ARG A 243 26.90 -19.12 -50.03
N ARG A 244 26.22 -20.09 -49.41
CA ARG A 244 26.41 -20.54 -48.02
C ARG A 244 27.65 -21.45 -47.94
N GLN A 245 28.33 -21.47 -46.78
CA GLN A 245 28.86 -22.62 -46.01
C GLN A 245 30.30 -22.46 -45.48
N GLY A 246 30.52 -23.07 -44.29
CA GLY A 246 31.79 -23.27 -43.57
C GLY A 246 31.71 -22.68 -42.16
N ALA A 247 31.40 -23.38 -41.06
CA ALA A 247 31.90 -24.64 -40.50
C ALA A 247 33.42 -24.65 -40.30
N SER A 248 33.86 -24.47 -39.05
CA SER A 248 35.22 -24.70 -38.57
C SER A 248 35.15 -25.54 -37.28
N PRO A 249 35.94 -26.62 -37.16
CA PRO A 249 36.28 -27.22 -35.88
C PRO A 249 37.64 -26.67 -35.38
N GLY A 250 37.73 -26.48 -34.07
CA GLY A 250 38.94 -26.20 -33.30
C GLY A 250 38.66 -26.51 -31.85
#